data_AF-A0A521HNF4-F1
#
_entry.id   AF-A0A521HNF4-F1
#
_cell.length_a   1.000
_cell.length_b   1.000
_cell.length_c   1.000
_cell.angle_alpha   90.00
_cell.angle_beta   90.00
_cell.angle_gamma   90.00
#
_symmetry.space_group_name_H-M   'P 1'
#
loop_
_entity.id
_entity.type
_entity.pdbx_description
1 polymer ?
#
loop_
_entity_poly.entity_id
_entity_poly.type
_entity_poly.pdbx_seq_one_letter_code
_entity_poly.pdbx_strand_id
1 'polypeptide(L)'
;DWLLAPPLVRTTDRLDLRLHLLPENARRLGQWAGVTLHHAGGHAMARLALLDDALEAGGLAPGASGLVQAVLDRPIVACHGDRIVIRDAAGRETVGGGVVLDPFPPARHRRRPERLALLAALERPEAAGRLAALLDAAPNGVDVDELAAAFNLTDAAWRTLLPADAVEAAARPGARLFSAAAWATLGAAVCDRLARHHTGFADEPGVERERLRRMCAPQLPSAVFLARLEALLAAGAIARAGAAWHLPTHTVELSAGDRARADALLARLGAGGFDPPWVRDLAGACDMAEADVRGLMRRLAMRGEVFQVVRDLFYTRASVVRMERILAELAAANGLLIRAADFRDRIGGGRKRAIQILEFFDRVGYTRRVGEGARRAHVIRGEPPVPLDEVAALA
;
A
#
# COMPACT_ATOMS: atom_id res chain seq x y z
N ASP A 1 -21.88 -23.48 -22.37
CA ASP A 1 -21.41 -23.07 -21.03
C ASP A 1 -20.07 -23.69 -20.71
N TRP A 2 -19.32 -23.04 -19.83
CA TRP A 2 -18.01 -23.51 -19.36
C TRP A 2 -18.13 -24.18 -18.00
N LEU A 3 -17.40 -25.27 -17.79
CA LEU A 3 -17.20 -25.88 -16.47
C LEU A 3 -15.77 -25.54 -16.02
N LEU A 4 -15.66 -24.68 -15.01
CA LEU A 4 -14.38 -24.09 -14.55
C LEU A 4 -14.26 -24.19 -13.04
N ALA A 5 -13.02 -24.22 -12.54
CA ALA A 5 -12.78 -24.05 -11.11
C ALA A 5 -13.17 -22.61 -10.68
N PRO A 6 -13.85 -22.40 -9.54
CA PRO A 6 -14.35 -21.09 -9.13
C PRO A 6 -13.31 -19.93 -9.15
N PRO A 7 -12.03 -20.14 -8.74
CA PRO A 7 -11.02 -19.06 -8.76
C PRO A 7 -10.65 -18.55 -10.16
N LEU A 8 -10.94 -19.33 -11.21
CA LEU A 8 -10.59 -19.02 -12.60
C LEU A 8 -11.75 -18.38 -13.37
N VAL A 9 -12.91 -18.21 -12.73
CA VAL A 9 -14.09 -17.61 -13.37
C VAL A 9 -13.87 -16.10 -13.46
N ARG A 10 -13.26 -15.67 -14.57
CA ARG A 10 -13.23 -14.26 -14.99
C ARG A 10 -13.79 -14.16 -16.40
N THR A 11 -14.81 -13.32 -16.55
CA THR A 11 -15.32 -12.93 -17.86
C THR A 11 -14.79 -11.56 -18.24
N THR A 12 -14.67 -11.34 -19.54
CA THR A 12 -14.15 -10.10 -20.11
C THR A 12 -15.00 -9.66 -21.30
N ASP A 13 -15.20 -8.36 -21.43
CA ASP A 13 -15.82 -7.72 -22.60
C ASP A 13 -14.76 -7.25 -23.61
N ARG A 14 -13.47 -7.49 -23.35
CA ARG A 14 -12.37 -7.04 -24.20
C ARG A 14 -11.26 -8.08 -24.31
N LEU A 15 -10.63 -8.17 -25.48
CA LEU A 15 -9.46 -9.03 -25.70
C LEU A 15 -8.42 -8.28 -26.53
N ASP A 16 -7.15 -8.34 -26.15
CA ASP A 16 -6.06 -7.96 -27.07
C ASP A 16 -5.60 -9.21 -27.81
N LEU A 17 -5.48 -9.09 -29.13
CA LEU A 17 -5.33 -10.20 -30.07
C LEU A 17 -4.20 -9.89 -31.06
N ARG A 18 -3.48 -10.93 -31.46
CA ARG A 18 -2.75 -10.92 -32.74
C ARG A 18 -3.70 -11.48 -33.80
N LEU A 19 -4.19 -10.59 -34.66
CA LEU A 19 -5.12 -10.93 -35.75
C LEU A 19 -4.35 -11.13 -37.05
N HIS A 20 -4.73 -12.14 -37.82
CA HIS A 20 -4.32 -12.36 -39.20
C HIS A 20 -5.54 -12.27 -40.12
N LEU A 21 -5.47 -11.40 -41.12
CA LEU A 21 -6.52 -11.22 -42.11
C LEU A 21 -6.27 -12.13 -43.31
N LEU A 22 -7.28 -12.90 -43.74
CA LEU A 22 -7.12 -13.80 -44.88
C LEU A 22 -6.79 -13.03 -46.18
N PRO A 23 -5.88 -13.54 -47.04
CA PRO A 23 -5.55 -12.91 -48.33
C PRO A 23 -6.75 -12.74 -49.27
N GLU A 24 -7.73 -13.63 -49.19
CA GLU A 24 -8.91 -13.67 -50.05
C GLU A 24 -9.93 -12.56 -49.71
N ASN A 25 -9.70 -11.81 -48.64
CA ASN A 25 -10.58 -10.68 -48.30
C ASN A 25 -10.50 -9.58 -49.35
N ALA A 26 -11.66 -9.17 -49.85
CA ALA A 26 -11.77 -8.08 -50.80
C ALA A 26 -11.44 -6.70 -50.18
N ARG A 27 -11.47 -6.56 -48.85
CA ARG A 27 -11.36 -5.26 -48.17
C ARG A 27 -10.38 -5.29 -47.01
N ARG A 28 -9.73 -4.13 -46.81
CA ARG A 28 -8.96 -3.85 -45.60
C ARG A 28 -9.88 -3.79 -44.39
N LEU A 29 -9.39 -4.27 -43.25
CA LEU A 29 -10.09 -4.15 -41.99
C LEU A 29 -9.76 -2.80 -41.35
N GLY A 30 -10.73 -1.90 -41.35
CA GLY A 30 -10.58 -0.54 -40.80
C GLY A 30 -10.73 -0.48 -39.28
N GLN A 31 -10.45 0.71 -38.74
CA GLN A 31 -10.62 1.00 -37.33
C GLN A 31 -12.08 0.88 -36.89
N TRP A 32 -12.33 0.25 -35.73
CA TRP A 32 -13.66 -0.03 -35.18
C TRP A 32 -14.58 -0.84 -36.10
N ALA A 33 -14.02 -1.67 -36.99
CA ALA A 33 -14.79 -2.58 -37.84
C ALA A 33 -15.63 -3.57 -36.99
N GLY A 34 -16.88 -3.75 -37.38
CA GLY A 34 -17.79 -4.72 -36.77
C GLY A 34 -17.56 -6.12 -37.34
N VAL A 35 -17.44 -7.11 -36.46
CA VAL A 35 -17.18 -8.51 -36.81
C VAL A 35 -17.93 -9.46 -35.89
N THR A 36 -18.06 -10.72 -36.30
CA THR A 36 -18.49 -11.82 -35.43
C THR A 36 -17.27 -12.59 -34.97
N LEU A 37 -16.98 -12.59 -33.67
CA LEU A 37 -15.90 -13.37 -33.08
C LEU A 37 -16.43 -14.72 -32.59
N HIS A 38 -15.84 -15.81 -33.07
CA HIS A 38 -16.14 -17.17 -32.63
C HIS A 38 -15.03 -17.69 -31.71
N HIS A 39 -15.43 -18.23 -30.55
CA HIS A 39 -14.53 -18.78 -29.54
C HIS A 39 -15.20 -19.95 -28.81
N ALA A 40 -14.51 -21.10 -28.70
CA ALA A 40 -14.89 -22.27 -27.89
C ALA A 40 -16.39 -22.65 -27.97
N GLY A 41 -16.91 -22.77 -29.18
CA GLY A 41 -18.32 -23.15 -29.43
C GLY A 41 -19.35 -22.03 -29.26
N GLY A 42 -18.93 -20.83 -28.84
CA GLY A 42 -19.76 -19.63 -28.79
C GLY A 42 -19.38 -18.59 -29.86
N HIS A 43 -20.15 -17.50 -29.91
CA HIS A 43 -19.86 -16.33 -30.72
C HIS A 43 -20.28 -15.02 -30.02
N ALA A 44 -19.62 -13.91 -30.31
CA ALA A 44 -19.98 -12.58 -29.82
C ALA A 44 -19.81 -11.56 -30.94
N MET A 45 -20.63 -10.50 -30.96
CA MET A 45 -20.35 -9.37 -31.84
C MET A 45 -19.18 -8.60 -31.25
N ALA A 46 -18.24 -8.19 -32.09
CA ALA A 46 -17.08 -7.45 -31.65
C ALA A 46 -16.84 -6.22 -32.54
N ARG A 47 -16.27 -5.17 -31.95
CA ARG A 47 -15.64 -4.10 -32.71
C ARG A 47 -14.14 -4.17 -32.53
N LEU A 48 -13.41 -4.17 -33.64
CA LEU A 48 -11.95 -4.30 -33.64
C LEU A 48 -11.28 -2.93 -33.67
N ALA A 49 -10.50 -2.61 -32.64
CA ALA A 49 -9.64 -1.43 -32.58
C ALA A 49 -8.19 -1.82 -32.86
N LEU A 50 -7.61 -1.29 -33.93
CA LEU A 50 -6.21 -1.44 -34.32
C LEU A 50 -5.31 -0.67 -33.33
N LEU A 51 -4.27 -1.34 -32.85
CA LEU A 51 -3.38 -0.85 -31.79
C LEU A 51 -2.08 -0.22 -32.31
N ASP A 52 -1.80 -0.35 -33.60
CA ASP A 52 -0.68 0.28 -34.30
C ASP A 52 -1.17 1.56 -35.01
N ASP A 53 -0.43 2.67 -34.86
CA ASP A 53 -0.76 3.98 -35.44
C ASP A 53 -0.77 3.95 -36.98
N ALA A 54 0.11 3.18 -37.60
CA ALA A 54 0.13 3.02 -39.06
C ALA A 54 -1.09 2.22 -39.55
N LEU A 55 -1.51 1.21 -38.78
CA LEU A 55 -2.70 0.42 -39.09
C LEU A 55 -4.00 1.20 -38.83
N GLU A 56 -4.04 2.13 -37.87
CA GLU A 56 -5.23 2.94 -37.64
C GLU A 56 -5.60 3.79 -38.86
N ALA A 57 -4.62 4.46 -39.46
CA ALA A 57 -4.85 5.33 -40.62
C ALA A 57 -5.06 4.52 -41.92
N GLY A 58 -4.33 3.42 -42.09
CA GLY A 58 -4.30 2.64 -43.34
C GLY A 58 -5.17 1.38 -43.37
N GLY A 59 -5.70 0.95 -42.23
CA GLY A 59 -6.38 -0.34 -42.06
C GLY A 59 -5.43 -1.54 -42.19
N LEU A 60 -5.86 -2.69 -41.66
CA LEU A 60 -5.15 -3.96 -41.82
C LEU A 60 -5.40 -4.53 -43.22
N ALA A 61 -4.33 -4.76 -43.98
CA ALA A 61 -4.41 -5.29 -45.35
C ALA A 61 -4.71 -6.80 -45.38
N PRO A 62 -5.38 -7.31 -46.44
CA PRO A 62 -5.51 -8.75 -46.67
C PRO A 62 -4.14 -9.44 -46.67
N GLY A 63 -4.04 -10.59 -46.00
CA GLY A 63 -2.79 -11.34 -45.83
C GLY A 63 -1.84 -10.78 -44.76
N ALA A 64 -2.15 -9.64 -44.14
CA ALA A 64 -1.32 -9.04 -43.09
C ALA A 64 -1.80 -9.46 -41.69
N SER A 65 -0.89 -9.29 -40.72
CA SER A 65 -1.18 -9.49 -39.29
C SER A 65 -1.00 -8.18 -38.52
N GLY A 66 -1.78 -7.99 -37.45
CA GLY A 66 -1.72 -6.79 -36.63
C GLY A 66 -2.21 -7.01 -35.20
N LEU A 67 -1.78 -6.12 -34.29
CA LEU A 67 -2.30 -6.06 -32.93
C LEU A 67 -3.64 -5.34 -32.93
N VAL A 68 -4.65 -5.98 -32.37
CA VAL A 68 -6.01 -5.45 -32.28
C VAL A 68 -6.60 -5.68 -30.90
N GLN A 69 -7.46 -4.79 -30.46
CA GLN A 69 -8.33 -4.99 -29.30
C GLN A 69 -9.75 -5.24 -29.80
N ALA A 70 -10.31 -6.40 -29.49
CA ALA A 70 -11.72 -6.69 -29.71
C ALA A 70 -12.53 -6.18 -28.51
N VAL A 71 -13.54 -5.34 -28.76
CA VAL A 71 -14.54 -4.94 -27.78
C VAL A 71 -15.83 -5.69 -28.07
N LEU A 72 -16.24 -6.54 -27.15
CA LEU A 72 -17.34 -7.49 -27.30
C LEU A 72 -18.67 -6.88 -26.83
N ASP A 73 -19.77 -7.30 -27.44
CA ASP A 73 -21.13 -6.94 -27.02
C ASP A 73 -21.58 -7.67 -25.75
N ARG A 74 -20.95 -8.81 -25.46
CA ARG A 74 -21.19 -9.60 -24.24
C ARG A 74 -19.89 -10.15 -23.66
N PRO A 75 -19.80 -10.30 -22.32
CA PRO A 75 -18.63 -10.90 -21.70
C PRO A 75 -18.45 -12.37 -22.10
N ILE A 76 -17.19 -12.79 -22.34
CA ILE A 76 -16.82 -14.18 -22.59
C ILE A 76 -15.69 -14.62 -21.65
N VAL A 77 -15.42 -15.92 -21.59
CA VAL A 77 -14.22 -16.49 -20.97
C VAL A 77 -13.21 -16.79 -22.08
N ALA A 78 -11.98 -16.35 -21.88
CA ALA A 78 -10.86 -16.60 -22.78
C ALA A 78 -9.56 -16.68 -21.99
N CYS A 79 -8.62 -17.48 -22.48
CA CYS A 79 -7.27 -17.59 -21.97
C CYS A 79 -6.26 -17.08 -23.00
N HIS A 80 -5.10 -16.67 -22.53
CA HIS A 80 -3.93 -16.44 -23.34
C HIS A 80 -3.64 -17.67 -24.22
N GLY A 81 -3.42 -17.46 -25.50
CA GLY A 81 -3.12 -18.52 -26.47
C GLY A 81 -4.37 -19.12 -27.13
N ASP A 82 -5.57 -18.78 -26.68
CA ASP A 82 -6.80 -19.25 -27.31
C ASP A 82 -6.90 -18.75 -28.76
N ARG A 83 -7.31 -19.66 -29.65
CA ARG A 83 -7.50 -19.35 -31.07
C ARG A 83 -8.94 -18.91 -31.29
N ILE A 84 -9.09 -17.84 -32.07
CA ILE A 84 -10.37 -17.25 -32.42
C ILE A 84 -10.55 -17.22 -33.94
N VAL A 85 -11.80 -17.33 -34.38
CA VAL A 85 -12.19 -17.14 -35.78
C VAL A 85 -12.99 -15.86 -35.89
N ILE A 86 -12.62 -15.00 -36.84
CA ILE A 86 -13.31 -13.75 -37.14
C ILE A 86 -14.09 -13.91 -38.43
N ARG A 87 -15.39 -13.64 -38.35
CA ARG A 87 -16.29 -13.57 -39.51
C ARG A 87 -16.78 -12.14 -39.73
N ASP A 88 -17.33 -11.88 -40.90
CA ASP A 88 -17.95 -10.59 -41.21
C ASP A 88 -19.09 -10.25 -40.21
N ALA A 89 -19.55 -9.00 -40.24
CA ALA A 89 -20.60 -8.54 -39.33
C ALA A 89 -21.90 -9.35 -39.43
N ALA A 90 -22.17 -9.96 -40.59
CA ALA A 90 -23.33 -10.82 -40.81
C ALA A 90 -23.09 -12.30 -40.45
N GLY A 91 -21.86 -12.69 -40.08
CA GLY A 91 -21.49 -14.06 -39.73
C GLY A 91 -21.50 -15.04 -40.90
N ARG A 92 -21.46 -14.56 -42.15
CA ARG A 92 -21.53 -15.34 -43.38
C ARG A 92 -20.15 -15.79 -43.86
N GLU A 93 -19.17 -14.90 -43.87
CA GLU A 93 -17.85 -15.15 -44.44
C GLU A 93 -16.77 -15.10 -43.38
N THR A 94 -15.80 -16.01 -43.47
CA THR A 94 -14.61 -15.97 -42.60
C THR A 94 -13.66 -14.91 -43.13
N VAL A 95 -13.38 -13.92 -42.28
CA VAL A 95 -12.52 -12.79 -42.60
C VAL A 95 -11.11 -13.05 -42.08
N GLY A 96 -10.96 -13.75 -40.97
CA GLY A 96 -9.64 -14.00 -40.42
C GLY A 96 -9.65 -14.88 -39.20
N GLY A 97 -8.50 -14.94 -38.55
CA GLY A 97 -8.33 -15.64 -37.29
C GLY A 97 -7.25 -14.97 -36.47
N GLY A 98 -7.20 -15.29 -35.19
CA GLY A 98 -6.22 -14.69 -34.30
C GLY A 98 -5.95 -15.53 -33.07
N VAL A 99 -5.00 -15.06 -32.29
CA VAL A 99 -4.63 -15.63 -31.00
C VAL A 99 -4.86 -14.57 -29.92
N VAL A 100 -5.47 -14.97 -28.81
CA VAL A 100 -5.64 -14.13 -27.63
C VAL A 100 -4.27 -13.90 -26.99
N LEU A 101 -3.86 -12.64 -26.89
CA LEU A 101 -2.62 -12.25 -26.20
C LEU A 101 -2.93 -11.86 -24.77
N ASP A 102 -3.90 -10.99 -24.55
CA ASP A 102 -4.32 -10.61 -23.20
C ASP A 102 -5.84 -10.70 -23.09
N PRO A 103 -6.36 -11.59 -22.23
CA PRO A 103 -7.79 -11.69 -21.99
C PRO A 103 -8.34 -10.56 -21.10
N PHE A 104 -7.50 -9.81 -20.39
CA PHE A 104 -7.93 -8.75 -19.45
C PHE A 104 -7.33 -7.37 -19.78
N PRO A 105 -7.42 -6.90 -21.03
CA PRO A 105 -6.75 -5.66 -21.44
C PRO A 105 -7.42 -4.42 -20.84
N PRO A 106 -6.66 -3.33 -20.60
CA PRO A 106 -7.22 -2.07 -20.13
C PRO A 106 -8.05 -1.37 -21.21
N ALA A 107 -9.13 -0.70 -20.79
CA ALA A 107 -10.00 0.05 -21.71
C ALA A 107 -9.36 1.35 -22.25
N ARG A 108 -8.41 1.94 -21.51
CA ARG A 108 -7.70 3.18 -21.85
C ARG A 108 -6.21 2.92 -22.02
N HIS A 109 -5.52 3.84 -22.69
CA HIS A 109 -4.06 3.78 -22.87
C HIS A 109 -3.55 2.54 -23.63
N ARG A 110 -4.43 1.89 -24.40
CA ARG A 110 -4.14 0.67 -25.17
C ARG A 110 -3.01 0.77 -26.20
N ARG A 111 -2.60 1.98 -26.59
CA ARG A 111 -1.51 2.25 -27.55
C ARG A 111 -0.26 2.87 -26.91
N ARG A 112 -0.25 3.02 -25.59
CA ARG A 112 0.93 3.51 -24.89
C ARG A 112 2.10 2.56 -25.19
N PRO A 113 3.34 3.06 -25.41
CA PRO A 113 4.50 2.22 -25.66
C PRO A 113 4.67 1.11 -24.62
N GLU A 114 4.37 1.42 -23.35
CA GLU A 114 4.39 0.46 -22.24
C GLU A 114 3.41 -0.69 -22.46
N ARG A 115 2.22 -0.41 -22.99
CA ARG A 115 1.24 -1.45 -23.30
C ARG A 115 1.67 -2.31 -24.48
N LEU A 116 2.20 -1.70 -25.54
CA LEU A 116 2.70 -2.43 -26.70
C LEU A 116 3.88 -3.33 -26.33
N ALA A 117 4.74 -2.89 -25.40
CA ALA A 117 5.82 -3.72 -24.84
C ALA A 117 5.29 -4.94 -24.09
N LEU A 118 4.22 -4.80 -23.29
CA LEU A 118 3.56 -5.94 -22.62
C LEU A 118 2.98 -6.93 -23.65
N LEU A 119 2.34 -6.44 -24.70
CA LEU A 119 1.81 -7.32 -25.76
C LEU A 119 2.93 -8.06 -26.50
N ALA A 120 4.02 -7.36 -26.83
CA ALA A 120 5.21 -7.98 -27.43
C ALA A 120 5.85 -9.03 -26.51
N ALA A 121 5.83 -8.81 -25.19
CA ALA A 121 6.27 -9.79 -24.22
C ALA A 121 5.39 -11.06 -24.28
N LEU A 122 4.06 -10.89 -24.28
CA LEU A 122 3.08 -11.98 -24.34
C LEU A 122 3.18 -12.84 -25.60
N GLU A 123 3.70 -12.31 -26.70
CA GLU A 123 3.89 -13.05 -27.96
C GLU A 123 5.09 -13.99 -27.97
N ARG A 124 5.99 -13.91 -26.98
CA ARG A 124 7.18 -14.75 -26.94
C ARG A 124 6.79 -16.23 -26.81
N PRO A 125 7.34 -17.15 -27.62
CA PRO A 125 6.88 -18.55 -27.64
C PRO A 125 7.24 -19.31 -26.36
N GLU A 126 8.39 -19.05 -25.77
CA GLU A 126 8.86 -19.70 -24.55
C GLU A 126 8.18 -19.12 -23.30
N ALA A 127 7.61 -19.98 -22.45
CA ALA A 127 6.83 -19.56 -21.29
C ALA A 127 7.66 -18.79 -20.24
N ALA A 128 8.86 -19.26 -19.89
CA ALA A 128 9.75 -18.58 -18.95
C ALA A 128 10.23 -17.24 -19.50
N GLY A 129 10.71 -17.22 -20.76
CA GLY A 129 11.14 -16.00 -21.44
C GLY A 129 10.02 -14.97 -21.67
N ARG A 130 8.76 -15.43 -21.78
CA ARG A 130 7.54 -14.59 -21.83
C ARG A 130 7.29 -13.94 -20.47
N LEU A 131 7.29 -14.73 -19.39
CA LEU A 131 7.05 -14.21 -18.05
C LEU A 131 8.12 -13.19 -17.64
N ALA A 132 9.39 -13.49 -17.87
CA ALA A 132 10.49 -12.55 -17.60
C ALA A 132 10.28 -11.21 -18.32
N ALA A 133 9.97 -11.26 -19.62
CA ALA A 133 9.70 -10.06 -20.42
C ALA A 133 8.47 -9.28 -19.93
N LEU A 134 7.44 -9.99 -19.48
CA LEU A 134 6.23 -9.38 -18.95
C LEU A 134 6.53 -8.61 -17.66
N LEU A 135 7.33 -9.19 -16.77
CA LEU A 135 7.77 -8.54 -15.53
C LEU A 135 8.63 -7.30 -15.81
N ASP A 136 9.54 -7.37 -16.79
CA ASP A 136 10.38 -6.24 -17.19
C ASP A 136 9.59 -5.08 -17.81
N ALA A 137 8.55 -5.40 -18.57
CA ALA A 137 7.65 -4.41 -19.18
C ALA A 137 6.61 -3.84 -18.19
N ALA A 138 6.50 -4.40 -16.97
CA ALA A 138 5.50 -4.03 -15.97
C ALA A 138 6.13 -3.30 -14.76
N PRO A 139 6.35 -1.97 -14.82
CA PRO A 139 6.99 -1.22 -13.71
C PRO A 139 6.19 -1.25 -12.40
N ASN A 140 4.89 -1.53 -12.47
CA ASN A 140 4.00 -1.66 -11.32
C ASN A 140 3.73 -3.11 -10.93
N GLY A 141 4.48 -4.05 -11.50
CA GLY A 141 4.27 -5.48 -11.34
C GLY A 141 2.99 -5.98 -12.01
N VAL A 142 2.91 -7.30 -12.12
CA VAL A 142 1.80 -8.04 -12.69
C VAL A 142 0.96 -8.64 -11.57
N ASP A 143 -0.37 -8.54 -11.67
CA ASP A 143 -1.29 -9.14 -10.70
C ASP A 143 -1.28 -10.67 -10.81
N VAL A 144 -1.01 -11.36 -9.70
CA VAL A 144 -0.84 -12.81 -9.68
C VAL A 144 -2.15 -13.54 -9.99
N ASP A 145 -3.27 -13.02 -9.48
CA ASP A 145 -4.58 -13.61 -9.68
C ASP A 145 -5.03 -13.46 -11.13
N GLU A 146 -4.77 -12.29 -11.73
CA GLU A 146 -5.04 -12.03 -13.13
C GLU A 146 -4.18 -12.88 -14.06
N LEU A 147 -2.89 -12.99 -13.77
CA LEU A 147 -1.97 -13.79 -14.54
C LEU A 147 -2.36 -15.28 -14.49
N ALA A 148 -2.73 -15.80 -13.31
CA ALA A 148 -3.22 -17.17 -13.14
C ALA A 148 -4.49 -17.44 -13.94
N ALA A 149 -5.47 -16.53 -13.88
CA ALA A 149 -6.68 -16.64 -14.69
C ALA A 149 -6.37 -16.55 -16.20
N ALA A 150 -5.44 -15.68 -16.61
CA ALA A 150 -5.14 -15.43 -18.01
C ALA A 150 -4.50 -16.65 -18.68
N PHE A 151 -3.56 -17.34 -18.02
CA PHE A 151 -2.88 -18.50 -18.60
C PHE A 151 -3.49 -19.84 -18.20
N ASN A 152 -4.51 -19.84 -17.34
CA ASN A 152 -5.11 -21.07 -16.80
C ASN A 152 -4.08 -22.00 -16.15
N LEU A 153 -3.16 -21.42 -15.36
CA LEU A 153 -2.07 -22.13 -14.68
C LEU A 153 -2.28 -22.13 -13.17
N THR A 154 -1.84 -23.22 -12.53
CA THR A 154 -1.80 -23.34 -11.07
C THR A 154 -0.62 -22.58 -10.48
N ASP A 155 -0.69 -22.26 -9.18
CA ASP A 155 0.41 -21.62 -8.45
C ASP A 155 1.73 -22.40 -8.55
N ALA A 156 1.65 -23.73 -8.50
CA ALA A 156 2.81 -24.60 -8.65
C ALA A 156 3.46 -24.43 -10.03
N ALA A 157 2.66 -24.31 -11.09
CA ALA A 157 3.15 -24.09 -12.44
C ALA A 157 3.74 -22.68 -12.63
N TRP A 158 3.18 -21.65 -12.00
CA TRP A 158 3.77 -20.32 -12.07
C TRP A 158 5.14 -20.23 -11.41
N ARG A 159 5.28 -20.84 -10.24
CA ARG A 159 6.55 -20.80 -9.50
C ARG A 159 7.71 -21.44 -10.25
N THR A 160 7.45 -22.41 -11.13
CA THR A 160 8.51 -23.02 -11.95
C THR A 160 8.92 -22.15 -13.15
N LEU A 161 8.08 -21.19 -13.55
CA LEU A 161 8.34 -20.27 -14.66
C LEU A 161 8.97 -18.94 -14.22
N LEU A 162 8.91 -18.62 -12.93
CA LEU A 162 9.42 -17.38 -12.39
C LEU A 162 10.95 -17.29 -12.51
N PRO A 163 11.48 -16.14 -12.94
CA PRO A 163 12.90 -15.83 -12.75
C PRO A 163 13.29 -15.99 -11.27
N ALA A 164 14.50 -16.48 -11.01
CA ALA A 164 14.98 -16.73 -9.65
C ALA A 164 15.05 -15.46 -8.78
N ASP A 165 15.14 -14.29 -9.40
CA ASP A 165 15.19 -12.97 -8.79
C ASP A 165 13.84 -12.22 -8.81
N ALA A 166 12.77 -12.86 -9.29
CA ALA A 166 11.44 -12.29 -9.27
C ALA A 166 10.96 -12.09 -7.83
N VAL A 167 10.27 -10.97 -7.59
CA VAL A 167 9.76 -10.61 -6.26
C VAL A 167 8.24 -10.67 -6.27
N GLU A 168 7.68 -11.51 -5.40
CA GLU A 168 6.25 -11.51 -5.09
C GLU A 168 6.01 -10.61 -3.86
N ALA A 169 5.15 -9.61 -4.00
CA ALA A 169 4.84 -8.64 -2.97
C ALA A 169 3.39 -8.73 -2.51
N ALA A 170 3.21 -8.71 -1.17
CA ALA A 170 1.95 -8.89 -0.44
C ALA A 170 1.34 -10.31 -0.53
N ALA A 171 0.33 -10.56 0.30
CA ALA A 171 -0.45 -11.80 0.25
C ALA A 171 -1.61 -11.67 -0.76
N ARG A 172 -2.07 -12.82 -1.27
CA ARG A 172 -3.26 -12.89 -2.13
C ARG A 172 -4.56 -12.75 -1.31
N PRO A 173 -5.64 -12.18 -1.88
CA PRO A 173 -5.73 -11.60 -3.22
C PRO A 173 -5.03 -10.24 -3.35
N GLY A 174 -4.58 -9.91 -4.57
CA GLY A 174 -3.93 -8.63 -4.88
C GLY A 174 -2.42 -8.59 -4.69
N ALA A 175 -1.79 -9.77 -4.62
CA ALA A 175 -0.35 -9.90 -4.71
C ALA A 175 0.14 -9.49 -6.11
N ARG A 176 1.36 -8.94 -6.18
CA ARG A 176 1.99 -8.56 -7.44
C ARG A 176 3.39 -9.13 -7.59
N LEU A 177 3.71 -9.57 -8.80
CA LEU A 177 5.04 -10.03 -9.20
C LEU A 177 5.80 -8.90 -9.88
N PHE A 178 7.07 -8.75 -9.53
CA PHE A 178 7.98 -7.76 -10.08
C PHE A 178 9.25 -8.43 -10.59
N SER A 179 9.87 -7.86 -11.63
CA SER A 179 11.29 -8.13 -11.88
C SER A 179 12.14 -7.46 -10.80
N ALA A 180 13.34 -7.98 -10.55
CA ALA A 180 14.28 -7.38 -9.60
C ALA A 180 14.56 -5.90 -9.93
N ALA A 181 14.69 -5.57 -11.21
CA ALA A 181 14.92 -4.20 -11.69
C ALA A 181 13.72 -3.27 -11.38
N ALA A 182 12.49 -3.71 -11.64
CA ALA A 182 11.29 -2.93 -11.33
C ALA A 182 11.14 -2.72 -9.81
N TRP A 183 11.42 -3.76 -9.01
CA TRP A 183 11.37 -3.69 -7.55
C TRP A 183 12.42 -2.73 -6.97
N ALA A 184 13.64 -2.77 -7.51
CA ALA A 184 14.72 -1.85 -7.13
C ALA A 184 14.38 -0.40 -7.51
N THR A 185 13.85 -0.18 -8.71
CA THR A 185 13.43 1.14 -9.20
C THR A 185 12.35 1.75 -8.32
N LEU A 186 11.34 0.96 -7.92
CA LEU A 186 10.31 1.41 -6.97
C LEU A 186 10.93 1.80 -5.61
N GLY A 187 11.93 1.04 -5.16
CA GLY A 187 12.73 1.37 -3.99
C GLY A 187 13.43 2.72 -4.06
N ALA A 188 14.19 2.93 -5.12
CA ALA A 188 14.90 4.18 -5.37
C ALA A 188 13.91 5.37 -5.40
N ALA A 189 12.77 5.22 -6.09
CA ALA A 189 11.74 6.24 -6.15
C ALA A 189 11.17 6.62 -4.77
N VAL A 190 11.02 5.65 -3.85
CA VAL A 190 10.60 5.91 -2.46
C VAL A 190 11.67 6.70 -1.70
N CYS A 191 12.93 6.26 -1.75
CA CYS A 191 14.03 6.93 -1.06
C CYS A 191 14.23 8.37 -1.58
N ASP A 192 14.22 8.57 -2.90
CA ASP A 192 14.31 9.88 -3.53
C ASP A 192 13.15 10.79 -3.11
N ARG A 193 11.95 10.24 -3.01
CA ARG A 193 10.79 11.03 -2.58
C ARG A 193 10.92 11.46 -1.12
N LEU A 194 11.38 10.57 -0.24
CA LEU A 194 11.63 10.90 1.17
C LEU A 194 12.73 11.96 1.28
N ALA A 195 13.84 11.81 0.54
CA ALA A 195 14.91 12.82 0.50
C ALA A 195 14.38 14.21 0.16
N ARG A 196 13.61 14.32 -0.93
CA ARG A 196 13.00 15.59 -1.36
C ARG A 196 12.03 16.15 -0.32
N HIS A 197 11.23 15.30 0.32
CA HIS A 197 10.29 15.72 1.37
C HIS A 197 11.03 16.33 2.56
N HIS A 198 12.11 15.69 3.03
CA HIS A 198 12.88 16.17 4.17
C HIS A 198 13.55 17.52 3.92
N THR A 199 14.04 17.78 2.70
CA THR A 199 14.54 19.12 2.34
C THR A 199 13.49 20.21 2.42
N GLY A 200 12.22 19.91 2.14
CA GLY A 200 11.12 20.88 2.20
C GLY A 200 10.45 21.00 3.57
N PHE A 201 10.54 19.95 4.39
CA PHE A 201 9.82 19.81 5.66
C PHE A 201 10.73 19.19 6.72
N ALA A 202 11.82 19.88 7.06
CA ALA A 202 12.86 19.38 7.96
C ALA A 202 12.35 19.08 9.39
N ASP A 203 11.26 19.73 9.80
CA ASP A 203 10.63 19.57 11.10
C ASP A 203 9.57 18.44 11.15
N GLU A 204 9.26 17.82 10.00
CA GLU A 204 8.41 16.62 9.93
C GLU A 204 9.25 15.34 10.13
N PRO A 205 8.75 14.34 10.88
CA PRO A 205 9.45 13.09 11.18
C PRO A 205 9.54 12.13 9.99
N GLY A 206 8.90 12.47 8.87
CA GLY A 206 8.77 11.63 7.69
C GLY A 206 7.37 11.70 7.13
N VAL A 207 7.02 10.71 6.30
CA VAL A 207 5.77 10.67 5.55
C VAL A 207 4.96 9.44 5.94
N GLU A 208 3.66 9.62 6.23
CA GLU A 208 2.76 8.49 6.45
C GLU A 208 2.60 7.62 5.20
N ARG A 209 2.43 6.31 5.41
CA ARG A 209 2.37 5.29 4.35
C ARG A 209 1.47 5.68 3.17
N GLU A 210 0.22 6.05 3.44
CA GLU A 210 -0.76 6.29 2.38
C GLU A 210 -0.47 7.59 1.61
N ARG A 211 0.06 8.61 2.29
CA ARG A 211 0.54 9.82 1.64
C ARG A 211 1.76 9.51 0.76
N LEU A 212 2.71 8.74 1.26
CA LEU A 212 3.91 8.32 0.52
C LEU A 212 3.54 7.47 -0.71
N ARG A 213 2.59 6.55 -0.58
CA ARG A 213 2.05 5.75 -1.70
C ARG A 213 1.49 6.65 -2.80
N ARG A 214 0.64 7.60 -2.46
CA ARG A 214 0.06 8.56 -3.44
C ARG A 214 1.13 9.40 -4.14
N MET A 215 2.25 9.68 -3.46
CA MET A 215 3.36 10.46 -3.99
C MET A 215 4.30 9.67 -4.91
N CYS A 216 4.39 8.35 -4.74
CA CYS A 216 5.34 7.50 -5.48
C CYS A 216 4.66 6.57 -6.49
N ALA A 217 3.58 5.90 -6.08
CA ALA A 217 2.94 4.83 -6.85
C ALA A 217 1.44 4.73 -6.52
N PRO A 218 0.62 5.74 -6.89
CA PRO A 218 -0.82 5.77 -6.59
C PRO A 218 -1.61 4.58 -7.17
N GLN A 219 -1.07 3.95 -8.22
CA GLN A 219 -1.63 2.77 -8.89
C GLN A 219 -1.41 1.45 -8.14
N LEU A 220 -0.46 1.38 -7.19
CA LEU A 220 -0.18 0.15 -6.46
C LEU A 220 -1.17 -0.06 -5.31
N PRO A 221 -1.62 -1.30 -5.05
CA PRO A 221 -2.37 -1.63 -3.85
C PRO A 221 -1.61 -1.24 -2.57
N SER A 222 -2.34 -0.86 -1.52
CA SER A 222 -1.74 -0.42 -0.24
C SER A 222 -0.85 -1.51 0.40
N ALA A 223 -1.26 -2.78 0.29
CA ALA A 223 -0.49 -3.92 0.81
C ALA A 223 0.83 -4.14 0.05
N VAL A 224 0.83 -4.01 -1.28
CA VAL A 224 2.05 -4.13 -2.11
C VAL A 224 3.03 -3.00 -1.77
N PHE A 225 2.52 -1.77 -1.59
CA PHE A 225 3.36 -0.65 -1.20
C PHE A 225 3.94 -0.84 0.21
N LEU A 226 3.16 -1.38 1.16
CA LEU A 226 3.66 -1.74 2.49
C LEU A 226 4.79 -2.76 2.41
N ALA A 227 4.64 -3.84 1.62
CA ALA A 227 5.68 -4.84 1.43
C ALA A 227 6.99 -4.22 0.90
N ARG A 228 6.89 -3.19 0.05
CA ARG A 228 8.09 -2.44 -0.40
C ARG A 228 8.74 -1.65 0.73
N LEU A 229 7.96 -0.98 1.57
CA LEU A 229 8.49 -0.24 2.71
C LEU A 229 9.13 -1.18 3.74
N GLU A 230 8.52 -2.33 4.01
CA GLU A 230 9.06 -3.35 4.89
C GLU A 230 10.38 -3.93 4.36
N ALA A 231 10.48 -4.19 3.04
CA ALA A 231 11.73 -4.60 2.42
C ALA A 231 12.83 -3.53 2.54
N LEU A 232 12.49 -2.25 2.33
CA LEU A 232 13.44 -1.13 2.52
C LEU A 232 13.86 -0.97 3.99
N LEU A 233 12.95 -1.17 4.93
CA LEU A 233 13.22 -1.11 6.37
C LEU A 233 14.16 -2.24 6.79
N ALA A 234 13.89 -3.47 6.33
CA ALA A 234 14.73 -4.63 6.59
C ALA A 234 16.15 -4.45 6.01
N ALA A 235 16.27 -3.77 4.86
CA ALA A 235 17.55 -3.41 4.26
C ALA A 235 18.24 -2.19 4.92
N GLY A 236 17.61 -1.54 5.91
CA GLY A 236 18.13 -0.33 6.55
C GLY A 236 18.15 0.90 5.66
N ALA A 237 17.48 0.87 4.49
CA ALA A 237 17.42 2.00 3.56
C ALA A 237 16.44 3.09 4.00
N ILE A 238 15.47 2.73 4.85
CA ILE A 238 14.53 3.64 5.51
C ILE A 238 14.38 3.23 6.98
N ALA A 239 13.84 4.13 7.79
CA ALA A 239 13.50 3.98 9.19
C ALA A 239 12.04 4.41 9.43
N ARG A 240 11.53 4.08 10.62
CA ARG A 240 10.15 4.38 11.02
C ARG A 240 10.08 5.04 12.39
N ALA A 241 9.39 6.17 12.47
CA ALA A 241 9.06 6.87 13.71
C ALA A 241 7.53 6.92 13.86
N GLY A 242 6.98 6.04 14.71
CA GLY A 242 5.53 5.86 14.82
C GLY A 242 4.92 5.38 13.50
N ALA A 243 4.06 6.23 12.90
CA ALA A 243 3.43 5.98 11.60
C ALA A 243 4.18 6.59 10.39
N ALA A 244 5.21 7.41 10.65
CA ALA A 244 5.98 8.10 9.63
C ALA A 244 7.18 7.27 9.17
N TRP A 245 7.38 7.23 7.85
CA TRP A 245 8.54 6.63 7.20
C TRP A 245 9.53 7.71 6.78
N HIS A 246 10.82 7.49 7.03
CA HIS A 246 11.87 8.46 6.75
C HIS A 246 13.18 7.77 6.38
N LEU A 247 14.10 8.48 5.73
CA LEU A 247 15.50 8.07 5.61
C LEU A 247 16.17 7.96 6.99
N PRO A 248 17.07 6.99 7.21
CA PRO A 248 17.76 6.83 8.49
C PRO A 248 18.60 8.06 8.88
N THR A 249 19.09 8.79 7.89
CA THR A 249 19.86 10.04 8.07
C THR A 249 19.00 11.24 8.43
N HIS A 250 17.67 11.12 8.34
CA HIS A 250 16.75 12.19 8.73
C HIS A 250 16.39 12.05 10.20
N THR A 251 17.06 12.84 11.02
CA THR A 251 16.70 13.07 12.41
C THR A 251 16.05 14.43 12.52
N VAL A 252 14.83 14.50 13.07
CA VAL A 252 14.17 15.78 13.40
C VAL A 252 14.90 16.41 14.56
N GLU A 253 16.06 17.01 14.32
CA GLU A 253 16.79 17.74 15.33
C GLU A 253 16.14 19.10 15.57
N LEU A 254 15.99 19.44 16.84
CA LEU A 254 15.66 20.80 17.21
C LEU A 254 16.89 21.68 16.95
N SER A 255 16.70 22.87 16.37
CA SER A 255 17.78 23.86 16.32
C SER A 255 18.29 24.13 17.75
N ALA A 256 19.53 24.62 17.91
CA ALA A 256 20.06 24.91 19.24
C ALA A 256 19.14 25.84 20.07
N GLY A 257 18.51 26.83 19.41
CA GLY A 257 17.52 27.71 20.03
C GLY A 257 16.21 27.00 20.41
N ASP A 258 15.69 26.13 19.54
CA ASP A 258 14.52 25.30 19.85
C ASP A 258 14.81 24.28 20.95
N ARG A 259 16.03 23.76 21.01
CA ARG A 259 16.47 22.82 22.03
C ARG A 259 16.50 23.49 23.40
N ALA A 260 17.10 24.68 23.51
CA ALA A 260 17.10 25.44 24.76
C ALA A 260 15.67 25.75 25.24
N ARG A 261 14.78 26.15 24.31
CA ARG A 261 13.35 26.34 24.62
C ARG A 261 12.66 25.05 25.04
N ALA A 262 12.97 23.94 24.38
CA ALA A 262 12.42 22.63 24.70
C ALA A 262 12.85 22.16 26.08
N ASP A 263 14.14 22.29 26.43
CA ASP A 263 14.66 21.91 27.74
C ASP A 263 14.00 22.74 28.86
N ALA A 264 13.78 24.05 28.62
CA ALA A 264 13.05 24.91 29.56
C ALA A 264 11.57 24.50 29.76
N LEU A 265 10.90 24.02 28.71
CA LEU A 265 9.53 23.50 28.79
C LEU A 265 9.49 22.12 29.46
N LEU A 266 10.43 21.23 29.12
CA LEU A 266 10.56 19.89 29.70
C LEU A 266 10.83 19.95 31.21
N ALA A 267 11.69 20.88 31.65
CA ALA A 267 11.96 21.10 33.07
C ALA A 267 10.68 21.49 33.84
N ARG A 268 9.87 22.39 33.28
CA ARG A 268 8.59 22.81 33.88
C ARG A 268 7.55 21.68 33.88
N LEU A 269 7.46 20.92 32.78
CA LEU A 269 6.60 19.74 32.71
C LEU A 269 7.02 18.67 33.75
N GLY A 270 8.32 18.43 33.90
CA GLY A 270 8.87 17.50 34.88
C GLY A 270 8.60 17.92 36.32
N ALA A 271 8.77 19.21 36.63
CA ALA A 271 8.49 19.78 37.95
C ALA A 271 7.02 19.63 38.37
N GLY A 272 6.09 19.67 37.41
CA GLY A 272 4.66 19.43 37.67
C GLY A 272 4.30 17.97 37.97
N GLY A 273 5.22 17.02 37.80
CA GLY A 273 5.00 15.61 38.17
C GLY A 273 3.79 14.98 37.46
N PHE A 274 2.74 14.69 38.23
CA PHE A 274 1.47 14.13 37.73
C PHE A 274 0.41 15.20 37.39
N ASP A 275 0.63 16.47 37.71
CA ASP A 275 -0.22 17.60 37.34
C ASP A 275 0.58 18.70 36.63
N PRO A 276 1.10 18.42 35.41
CA PRO A 276 1.89 19.38 34.67
C PRO A 276 1.07 20.59 34.22
N PRO A 277 1.74 21.75 34.03
CA PRO A 277 1.11 22.97 33.53
C PRO A 277 0.53 22.78 32.12
N TRP A 278 -0.50 23.56 31.79
CA TRP A 278 -1.08 23.57 30.44
C TRP A 278 -0.19 24.34 29.47
N VAL A 279 -0.38 24.13 28.17
CA VAL A 279 0.32 24.90 27.12
C VAL A 279 0.25 26.42 27.35
N ARG A 280 -0.90 26.96 27.77
CA ARG A 280 -1.06 28.39 28.07
C ARG A 280 -0.14 28.87 29.20
N ASP A 281 0.02 28.04 30.23
CA ASP A 281 0.80 28.39 31.42
C ASP A 281 2.29 28.25 31.11
N LEU A 282 2.66 27.24 30.31
CA LEU A 282 4.00 27.07 29.75
C LEU A 282 4.38 28.23 28.82
N ALA A 283 3.45 28.68 27.98
CA ALA A 283 3.63 29.82 27.08
C ALA A 283 3.93 31.10 27.84
N GLY A 284 3.11 31.43 28.86
CA GLY A 284 3.35 32.57 29.72
C GLY A 284 4.66 32.47 30.51
N ALA A 285 4.98 31.30 31.05
CA ALA A 285 6.18 31.10 31.86
C ALA A 285 7.50 31.10 31.05
N CYS A 286 7.44 30.85 29.75
CA CYS A 286 8.60 30.83 28.85
C CYS A 286 8.65 32.02 27.88
N ASP A 287 7.70 32.97 27.98
CA ASP A 287 7.54 34.09 27.06
C ASP A 287 7.49 33.65 25.58
N MET A 288 6.61 32.67 25.30
CA MET A 288 6.42 32.09 23.98
C MET A 288 4.97 32.21 23.56
N ALA A 289 4.71 32.37 22.25
CA ALA A 289 3.36 32.24 21.74
C ALA A 289 2.85 30.79 21.91
N GLU A 290 1.57 30.60 22.26
CA GLU A 290 1.00 29.26 22.43
C GLU A 290 1.14 28.39 21.18
N ALA A 291 1.07 29.00 19.98
CA ALA A 291 1.28 28.29 18.72
C ALA A 291 2.68 27.67 18.62
N ASP A 292 3.71 28.39 19.07
CA ASP A 292 5.09 27.94 19.06
C ASP A 292 5.33 26.85 20.10
N VAL A 293 4.74 26.98 21.30
CA VAL A 293 4.78 25.92 22.32
C VAL A 293 4.11 24.66 21.80
N ARG A 294 2.93 24.74 21.16
CA ARG A 294 2.29 23.57 20.54
C ARG A 294 3.12 22.98 19.42
N GLY A 295 3.76 23.80 18.59
CA GLY A 295 4.67 23.35 17.54
C GLY A 295 5.84 22.55 18.13
N LEU A 296 6.50 23.11 19.13
CA LEU A 296 7.64 22.48 19.80
C LEU A 296 7.25 21.22 20.57
N MET A 297 6.11 21.22 21.27
CA MET A 297 5.56 20.04 21.95
C MET A 297 5.21 18.92 20.97
N ARG A 298 4.70 19.24 19.78
CA ARG A 298 4.47 18.24 18.72
C ARG A 298 5.80 17.63 18.26
N ARG A 299 6.83 18.43 18.02
CA ARG A 299 8.18 17.93 17.68
C ARG A 299 8.76 17.02 18.77
N LEU A 300 8.64 17.43 20.04
CA LEU A 300 9.06 16.61 21.18
C LEU A 300 8.24 15.33 21.32
N ALA A 301 6.94 15.36 21.02
CA ALA A 301 6.09 14.18 21.04
C ALA A 301 6.47 13.17 19.95
N MET A 302 6.82 13.67 18.76
CA MET A 302 7.33 12.83 17.65
C MET A 302 8.68 12.19 17.99
N ARG A 303 9.53 12.88 18.76
CA ARG A 303 10.78 12.35 19.33
C ARG A 303 10.55 11.44 20.56
N GLY A 304 9.30 11.31 21.02
CA GLY A 304 8.94 10.53 22.21
C GLY A 304 9.50 11.10 23.52
N GLU A 305 9.83 12.39 23.57
CA GLU A 305 10.28 13.07 24.79
C GLU A 305 9.07 13.48 25.66
N VAL A 306 7.94 13.77 25.02
CA VAL A 306 6.66 14.06 25.68
C VAL A 306 5.50 13.25 25.08
N PHE A 307 4.40 13.15 25.81
CA PHE A 307 3.20 12.45 25.41
C PHE A 307 1.99 13.34 25.63
N GLN A 308 1.17 13.49 24.59
CA GLN A 308 -0.06 14.28 24.68
C GLN A 308 -1.20 13.44 25.27
N VAL A 309 -1.56 13.73 26.52
CA VAL A 309 -2.65 13.03 27.22
C VAL A 309 -4.01 13.55 26.75
N VAL A 310 -4.17 14.87 26.68
CA VAL A 310 -5.31 15.55 26.04
C VAL A 310 -4.83 16.80 25.30
N ARG A 311 -5.73 17.47 24.58
CA ARG A 311 -5.42 18.74 23.90
C ARG A 311 -4.76 19.72 24.88
N ASP A 312 -3.64 20.30 24.47
CA ASP A 312 -2.88 21.30 25.23
C ASP A 312 -2.30 20.81 26.59
N LEU A 313 -2.20 19.49 26.78
CA LEU A 313 -1.69 18.88 28.01
C LEU A 313 -0.73 17.72 27.72
N PHE A 314 0.52 17.91 28.12
CA PHE A 314 1.63 17.02 27.80
C PHE A 314 2.29 16.51 29.07
N TYR A 315 2.83 15.31 28.99
CA TYR A 315 3.63 14.68 30.04
C TYR A 315 4.99 14.30 29.52
N THR A 316 6.02 14.44 30.33
CA THR A 316 7.34 13.90 29.98
C THR A 316 7.29 12.37 29.95
N ARG A 317 8.19 11.75 29.17
CA ARG A 317 8.39 10.30 29.19
C ARG A 317 8.56 9.76 30.61
N ALA A 318 9.39 10.43 31.41
CA ALA A 318 9.64 10.03 32.80
C ALA A 318 8.35 9.99 33.65
N SER A 319 7.45 10.96 33.49
CA SER A 319 6.17 10.94 34.21
C SER A 319 5.25 9.83 33.71
N VAL A 320 5.21 9.55 32.41
CA VAL A 320 4.39 8.46 31.85
C VAL A 320 4.88 7.10 32.35
N VAL A 321 6.18 6.85 32.38
CA VAL A 321 6.77 5.61 32.92
C VAL A 321 6.43 5.44 34.41
N ARG A 322 6.43 6.52 35.20
CA ARG A 322 5.98 6.44 36.60
C ARG A 322 4.50 6.09 36.72
N MET A 323 3.65 6.65 35.86
CA MET A 323 2.23 6.30 35.84
C MET A 323 2.02 4.83 35.44
N GLU A 324 2.77 4.33 34.47
CA GLU A 324 2.76 2.94 34.05
C GLU A 324 3.05 1.99 35.22
N ARG A 325 4.10 2.27 36.00
CA ARG A 325 4.44 1.52 37.22
C ARG A 325 3.31 1.55 38.25
N ILE A 326 2.72 2.70 38.49
CA ILE A 326 1.56 2.82 39.42
C ILE A 326 0.38 1.97 38.93
N LEU A 327 0.09 1.98 37.63
CA LEU A 327 -1.00 1.17 37.06
C LEU A 327 -0.72 -0.33 37.23
N ALA A 328 0.53 -0.76 37.03
CA ALA A 328 0.94 -2.15 37.22
C ALA A 328 0.82 -2.59 38.70
N GLU A 329 1.28 -1.76 39.64
CA GLU A 329 1.13 -2.02 41.08
C GLU A 329 -0.34 -2.12 41.51
N LEU A 330 -1.19 -1.22 41.00
CA LEU A 330 -2.62 -1.24 41.29
C LEU A 330 -3.30 -2.48 40.69
N ALA A 331 -2.92 -2.87 39.48
CA ALA A 331 -3.42 -4.09 38.86
C ALA A 331 -3.03 -5.33 39.69
N ALA A 332 -1.78 -5.41 40.16
CA ALA A 332 -1.31 -6.51 41.00
C ALA A 332 -2.06 -6.58 42.35
N ALA A 333 -2.31 -5.43 42.98
CA ALA A 333 -3.01 -5.36 44.27
C ALA A 333 -4.51 -5.68 44.18
N ASN A 334 -5.16 -5.37 43.04
CA ASN A 334 -6.62 -5.38 42.90
C ASN A 334 -7.14 -6.44 41.92
N GLY A 335 -6.44 -7.56 41.76
CA GLY A 335 -6.89 -8.67 40.90
C GLY A 335 -7.02 -8.25 39.43
N LEU A 336 -6.01 -7.56 38.92
CA LEU A 336 -5.89 -6.98 37.57
C LEU A 336 -6.78 -5.78 37.27
N LEU A 337 -7.69 -5.40 38.18
CA LEU A 337 -8.62 -4.29 37.97
C LEU A 337 -8.08 -2.98 38.53
N ILE A 338 -7.95 -1.98 37.67
CA ILE A 338 -7.53 -0.62 38.04
C ILE A 338 -8.78 0.27 38.09
N ARG A 339 -9.20 0.71 39.29
CA ARG A 339 -10.28 1.69 39.43
C ARG A 339 -9.72 3.11 39.37
N ALA A 340 -10.48 4.02 38.77
CA ALA A 340 -10.08 5.41 38.64
C ALA A 340 -9.87 6.11 40.00
N ALA A 341 -10.56 5.69 41.06
CA ALA A 341 -10.38 6.22 42.41
C ALA A 341 -9.01 5.83 42.98
N ASP A 342 -8.65 4.55 42.88
CA ASP A 342 -7.36 4.03 43.38
C ASP A 342 -6.18 4.69 42.62
N PHE A 343 -6.31 4.83 41.30
CA PHE A 343 -5.31 5.53 40.50
C PHE A 343 -5.17 7.00 40.87
N ARG A 344 -6.31 7.71 41.04
CA ARG A 344 -6.34 9.10 41.51
C ARG A 344 -5.59 9.25 42.84
N ASP A 345 -5.85 8.36 43.78
CA ASP A 345 -5.29 8.44 45.14
C ASP A 345 -3.78 8.21 45.11
N ARG A 346 -3.28 7.31 44.24
CA ARG A 346 -1.84 7.08 44.06
C ARG A 346 -1.11 8.24 43.39
N ILE A 347 -1.72 8.93 42.42
CA ILE A 347 -1.08 10.07 41.74
C ILE A 347 -1.28 11.40 42.48
N GLY A 348 -2.06 11.42 43.57
CA GLY A 348 -2.37 12.63 44.34
C GLY A 348 -3.14 13.71 43.56
N GLY A 349 -3.81 13.32 42.47
CA GLY A 349 -4.44 14.22 41.51
C GLY A 349 -5.96 14.32 41.65
N GLY A 350 -6.59 15.18 40.85
CA GLY A 350 -8.05 15.25 40.78
C GLY A 350 -8.68 14.11 39.98
N ARG A 351 -9.95 13.77 40.25
CA ARG A 351 -10.70 12.73 39.53
C ARG A 351 -10.68 12.93 38.01
N LYS A 352 -10.88 14.17 37.55
CA LYS A 352 -10.83 14.52 36.12
C LYS A 352 -9.49 14.14 35.49
N ARG A 353 -8.39 14.42 36.20
CA ARG A 353 -7.03 14.16 35.72
C ARG A 353 -6.74 12.67 35.61
N ALA A 354 -7.08 11.92 36.64
CA ALA A 354 -6.93 10.47 36.66
C ALA A 354 -7.66 9.81 35.48
N ILE A 355 -8.89 10.25 35.18
CA ILE A 355 -9.67 9.76 34.04
C ILE A 355 -8.98 10.09 32.71
N GLN A 356 -8.52 11.33 32.50
CA GLN A 356 -7.85 11.72 31.26
C GLN A 356 -6.59 10.89 30.99
N ILE A 357 -5.81 10.59 32.03
CA ILE A 357 -4.62 9.73 31.93
C ILE A 357 -5.00 8.29 31.59
N LEU A 358 -6.01 7.72 32.26
CA LEU A 358 -6.50 6.37 31.96
C LEU A 358 -7.05 6.27 30.53
N GLU A 359 -7.78 7.28 30.06
CA GLU A 359 -8.25 7.37 28.68
C GLU A 359 -7.10 7.49 27.68
N PHE A 360 -6.00 8.16 28.05
CA PHE A 360 -4.78 8.16 27.25
C PHE A 360 -4.17 6.75 27.16
N PHE A 361 -4.03 6.03 28.28
CA PHE A 361 -3.50 4.66 28.28
C PHE A 361 -4.41 3.68 27.52
N ASP A 362 -5.72 3.89 27.53
CA ASP A 362 -6.67 3.14 26.71
C ASP A 362 -6.46 3.42 25.21
N ARG A 363 -6.28 4.70 24.85
CA ARG A 363 -6.10 5.16 23.46
C ARG A 363 -4.78 4.68 22.86
N VAL A 364 -3.70 4.66 23.62
CA VAL A 364 -2.39 4.13 23.17
C VAL A 364 -2.32 2.60 23.27
N GLY A 365 -3.39 1.95 23.74
CA GLY A 365 -3.52 0.49 23.77
C GLY A 365 -2.81 -0.21 24.94
N TYR A 366 -2.31 0.53 25.93
CA TYR A 366 -1.69 -0.06 27.12
C TYR A 366 -2.76 -0.66 28.07
N THR A 367 -3.86 0.06 28.27
CA THR A 367 -5.01 -0.44 29.04
C THR A 367 -6.23 -0.65 28.15
N ARG A 368 -7.24 -1.32 28.69
CA ARG A 368 -8.61 -1.30 28.16
C ARG A 368 -9.61 -1.14 29.27
N ARG A 369 -10.67 -0.40 28.99
CA ARG A 369 -11.81 -0.24 29.89
C ARG A 369 -12.66 -1.52 29.94
N VAL A 370 -13.11 -1.89 31.13
CA VAL A 370 -14.00 -3.03 31.39
C VAL A 370 -15.10 -2.66 32.40
N GLY A 371 -16.22 -3.37 32.33
CA GLY A 371 -17.36 -3.19 33.25
C GLY A 371 -18.25 -1.97 32.95
N GLU A 372 -19.38 -1.89 33.64
CA GLU A 372 -20.41 -0.85 33.44
C GLU A 372 -20.81 -0.18 34.76
N GLY A 373 -21.36 1.05 34.66
CA GLY A 373 -21.83 1.81 35.82
C GLY A 373 -20.78 1.95 36.92
N ALA A 374 -21.13 1.55 38.14
CA ALA A 374 -20.27 1.57 39.32
C ALA A 374 -19.11 0.53 39.28
N ARG A 375 -19.14 -0.42 38.35
CA ARG A 375 -18.11 -1.48 38.19
C ARG A 375 -17.06 -1.15 37.13
N ARG A 376 -17.05 0.08 36.60
CA ARG A 376 -16.08 0.50 35.57
C ARG A 376 -14.65 0.48 36.13
N ALA A 377 -13.77 -0.25 35.45
CA ALA A 377 -12.35 -0.35 35.75
C ALA A 377 -11.54 -0.40 34.44
N HIS A 378 -10.22 -0.40 34.56
CA HIS A 378 -9.27 -0.64 33.47
C HIS A 378 -8.46 -1.89 33.76
N VAL A 379 -8.04 -2.60 32.72
CA VAL A 379 -7.09 -3.72 32.80
C VAL A 379 -5.95 -3.47 31.83
N ILE A 380 -4.74 -3.91 32.17
CA ILE A 380 -3.57 -3.85 31.27
C ILE A 380 -3.77 -4.88 30.14
N ARG A 381 -3.37 -4.54 28.90
CA ARG A 381 -3.44 -5.45 27.75
C ARG A 381 -2.16 -6.29 27.65
N GLY A 382 -2.28 -7.61 27.41
CA GLY A 382 -1.16 -8.55 27.30
C GLY A 382 -0.77 -9.19 28.64
N GLU A 383 -0.04 -10.31 28.60
CA GLU A 383 0.60 -10.89 29.80
C GLU A 383 1.41 -9.82 30.55
N PRO A 384 1.50 -9.90 31.90
CA PRO A 384 2.10 -8.84 32.71
C PRO A 384 3.52 -8.51 32.22
N PRO A 385 3.89 -7.23 32.07
CA PRO A 385 5.17 -6.86 31.47
C PRO A 385 6.35 -7.30 32.35
N VAL A 386 7.35 -7.90 31.71
CA VAL A 386 8.72 -8.00 32.28
C VAL A 386 9.21 -6.57 32.56
N PRO A 387 9.72 -6.27 33.77
CA PRO A 387 10.22 -4.94 34.10
C PRO A 387 11.32 -4.50 33.14
N LEU A 388 11.24 -3.25 32.65
CA LEU A 388 12.27 -2.61 31.79
C LEU A 388 13.68 -2.58 32.41
N ASP A 389 13.80 -2.88 33.70
CA ASP A 389 15.06 -2.93 34.44
C ASP A 389 15.89 -4.19 34.08
N GLU A 390 15.28 -5.25 33.52
CA GLU A 390 15.98 -6.48 33.08
C GLU A 390 16.60 -6.40 31.68
N VAL A 391 16.33 -5.35 30.89
CA VAL A 391 16.98 -5.15 29.58
C VAL A 391 18.42 -4.59 29.75
N ALA A 392 18.79 -4.11 30.93
CA ALA A 392 20.13 -3.60 31.22
C ALA A 392 21.14 -4.70 31.65
N ALA A 393 20.69 -5.94 31.87
CA ALA A 393 21.56 -7.06 32.27
C ALA A 393 21.95 -8.00 31.10
N LEU A 394 21.59 -7.65 29.87
CA LEU A 394 21.93 -8.37 28.64
C LEU A 394 22.50 -7.42 27.57
N ALA A 395 23.38 -6.51 28.00
CA ALA A 395 24.28 -5.74 27.16
C ALA A 395 25.73 -5.93 27.63
#